data_AF-A0A937AIM9-F1
#
_entry.id   AF-A0A937AIM9-F1
#
_cell.length_a   1.000
_cell.length_b   1.000
_cell.length_c   1.000
_cell.angle_alpha   90.00
_cell.angle_beta   90.00
_cell.angle_gamma   90.00
#
_symmetry.space_group_name_H-M   'P 1'
#
loop_
_entity.id
_entity.type
_entity.pdbx_description
1 polymer ?
#
loop_
_entity_poly.entity_id
_entity_poly.type
_entity_poly.pdbx_seq_one_letter_code
_entity_poly.pdbx_strand_id
1 'polypeptide(L)' 'MHKPPVRYLVIIESDGAMVAKLYDANYRHENDIDAGSEEVAVMTKGLKPTKNGNDATWSKVLVGHGEVERRAAEIYTLDV' A
#
# COMPACT_ATOMS: atom_id res chain seq x y z
N MET A 1 -5.96 -19.08 -13.63
CA MET A 1 -6.49 -17.72 -13.37
C MET A 1 -5.30 -16.78 -13.30
N HIS A 2 -5.25 -15.76 -14.17
CA HIS A 2 -4.20 -14.73 -14.12
C HIS A 2 -4.67 -13.68 -13.11
N LYS A 3 -3.96 -13.48 -12.00
CA LYS A 3 -4.25 -12.34 -11.11
C LYS A 3 -3.87 -11.05 -11.85
N PRO A 4 -4.64 -9.97 -11.74
CA PRO A 4 -4.24 -8.69 -12.32
C PRO A 4 -2.89 -8.27 -11.71
N PRO A 5 -2.02 -7.62 -12.49
CA PRO A 5 -0.72 -7.19 -11.98
C PRO A 5 -0.93 -6.18 -10.84
N VAL A 6 -0.17 -6.36 -9.75
CA VAL A 6 -0.16 -5.41 -8.64
C VAL A 6 0.37 -4.08 -9.15
N ARG A 7 -0.31 -2.98 -8.85
CA ARG A 7 0.12 -1.64 -9.26
C ARG A 7 0.58 -0.78 -8.08
N TYR A 8 0.04 -1.03 -6.89
CA TYR A 8 0.34 -0.24 -5.72
C TYR A 8 0.76 -1.11 -4.54
N LEU A 9 1.74 -0.64 -3.80
CA LEU A 9 2.10 -1.14 -2.48
C LEU A 9 1.84 -0.02 -1.48
N VAL A 10 1.02 -0.30 -0.47
CA VAL A 10 0.73 0.62 0.63
C VAL A 10 1.34 0.06 1.90
N ILE A 11 2.28 0.79 2.49
CA ILE A 11 2.79 0.53 3.82
C ILE A 11 2.05 1.46 4.79
N ILE A 12 1.29 0.88 5.72
CA ILE A 12 0.44 1.63 6.65
C ILE A 12 0.50 1.00 8.04
N GLU A 13 0.31 1.83 9.06
CA GLU A 13 0.22 1.37 10.45
C GLU A 13 -1.21 0.86 10.73
N SER A 14 -1.31 -0.26 11.46
CA SER A 14 -2.54 -0.89 11.90
C SER A 14 -2.33 -1.51 13.29
N ASP A 15 -3.05 -1.04 14.30
CA ASP A 15 -3.06 -1.58 15.66
C ASP A 15 -1.67 -1.76 16.32
N GLY A 16 -0.77 -0.81 16.08
CA GLY A 16 0.60 -0.76 16.56
C GLY A 16 1.63 -1.47 15.66
N ALA A 17 1.22 -2.01 14.51
CA ALA A 17 2.09 -2.75 13.60
C ALA A 17 2.09 -2.18 12.18
N MET A 18 3.23 -2.19 11.51
CA MET A 18 3.32 -1.83 10.10
C MET A 18 2.87 -3.01 9.23
N VAL A 19 1.93 -2.76 8.32
CA VAL A 19 1.42 -3.74 7.36
C VAL A 19 1.68 -3.26 5.93
N ALA A 20 2.01 -4.20 5.05
CA ALA A 20 2.19 -3.94 3.62
C ALA A 20 1.03 -4.58 2.85
N LYS A 21 0.27 -3.74 2.14
CA LYS A 21 -0.94 -4.12 1.39
C LYS A 21 -0.71 -3.89 -0.10
N LEU A 22 -0.96 -4.92 -0.92
CA LEU A 22 -0.82 -4.88 -2.37
C LEU A 22 -2.20 -4.62 -3.01
N TYR A 23 -2.24 -3.71 -3.98
CA TYR A 23 -3.44 -3.39 -4.74
C TYR A 23 -3.18 -3.44 -6.25
N ASP A 24 -4.18 -3.85 -7.02
CA ASP A 24 -4.16 -3.77 -8.48
C ASP A 24 -4.36 -2.32 -8.98
N ALA A 25 -4.36 -2.13 -10.31
CA ALA A 25 -4.59 -0.83 -10.94
C ALA A 25 -6.00 -0.24 -10.69
N ASN A 26 -6.95 -1.04 -10.22
CA ASN A 26 -8.30 -0.63 -9.86
C ASN A 26 -8.47 -0.43 -8.35
N TYR A 27 -7.37 -0.37 -7.59
CA TYR A 27 -7.36 -0.26 -6.13
C TYR A 27 -8.05 -1.43 -5.41
N ARG A 28 -8.08 -2.60 -6.04
CA ARG A 28 -8.57 -3.83 -5.41
C ARG A 28 -7.44 -4.46 -4.61
N HIS A 29 -7.73 -4.80 -3.36
CA HIS A 29 -6.78 -5.50 -2.51
C HIS A 29 -6.51 -6.89 -3.08
N GLU A 30 -5.23 -7.21 -3.29
CA GLU A 30 -4.79 -8.48 -3.87
C GLU A 30 -4.19 -9.42 -2.82
N ASN A 31 -3.36 -8.87 -1.92
CA ASN A 31 -2.75 -9.61 -0.82
C ASN A 31 -2.11 -8.67 0.22
N ASP A 32 -1.84 -9.20 1.41
CA ASP A 32 -0.97 -8.60 2.41
C ASP A 32 0.38 -9.35 2.44
N ILE A 33 1.46 -8.61 2.66
CA ILE A 33 2.80 -9.15 2.90
C ILE A 33 3.41 -8.49 4.15
N ASP A 34 4.48 -9.09 4.67
CA ASP A 34 5.22 -8.51 5.78
C ASP A 34 5.92 -7.22 5.32
N ALA A 35 5.62 -6.09 5.98
CA ALA A 35 6.21 -4.79 5.70
C ALA A 35 7.73 -4.77 5.89
N GLY A 36 8.27 -5.65 6.74
CA GLY A 36 9.70 -5.80 6.99
C GLY A 36 10.41 -6.79 6.06
N SER A 37 9.70 -7.40 5.10
CA SER A 37 10.27 -8.44 4.24
C SER A 37 11.27 -7.90 3.20
N GLU A 38 12.19 -8.78 2.78
CA GLU A 38 13.08 -8.50 1.65
C GLU A 38 12.32 -8.21 0.36
N GLU A 39 11.15 -8.83 0.16
CA GLU A 39 10.28 -8.58 -0.99
C GLU A 39 9.85 -7.11 -1.06
N VAL A 40 9.40 -6.53 0.07
CA VAL A 40 9.05 -5.09 0.16
C VAL A 40 10.27 -4.22 -0.14
N ALA A 41 11.44 -4.57 0.39
CA ALA A 41 12.67 -3.83 0.14
C ALA A 41 13.07 -3.83 -1.35
N VAL A 42 12.84 -4.94 -2.07
CA VAL A 42 13.07 -5.05 -3.51
C VAL A 42 12.02 -4.27 -4.29
N MET A 43 10.74 -4.41 -3.96
CA MET A 43 9.63 -3.72 -4.64
C MET A 43 9.73 -2.20 -4.57
N THR A 44 10.20 -1.67 -3.44
CA THR A 44 10.30 -0.22 -3.18
C THR A 44 11.64 0.38 -3.62
N LYS A 45 12.59 -0.45 -4.08
CA LYS A 45 13.95 -0.02 -4.38
C LYS A 45 13.98 1.06 -5.47
N GLY A 46 14.47 2.23 -5.10
CA GLY A 46 14.58 3.38 -6.02
C GLY A 46 13.27 4.11 -6.28
N LEU A 47 12.16 3.66 -5.69
CA LEU A 47 10.88 4.35 -5.72
C LEU A 47 10.79 5.36 -4.56
N LYS A 48 9.99 6.40 -4.76
CA LYS A 48 9.64 7.34 -3.69
C LYS A 48 8.17 7.16 -3.34
N PRO A 49 7.81 6.98 -2.06
CA PRO A 49 6.42 6.90 -1.68
C PRO A 49 5.75 8.26 -1.80
N THR A 50 4.45 8.21 -2.05
CA THR A 50 3.55 9.36 -1.89
C THR A 50 2.80 9.23 -0.56
N LYS A 51 2.52 10.36 0.09
CA LYS A 51 1.80 10.44 1.36
C LYS A 51 0.42 11.05 1.16
N ASN A 52 -0.38 10.41 0.31
CA ASN A 52 -1.70 10.90 -0.09
C ASN A 52 -2.83 9.94 0.27
N GLY A 53 -2.67 9.15 1.35
CA GLY A 53 -3.68 8.19 1.78
C GLY A 53 -5.02 8.80 2.22
N ASN A 54 -5.08 10.13 2.38
CA ASN A 54 -6.31 10.88 2.64
C ASN A 54 -7.01 11.41 1.37
N ASP A 55 -6.42 11.27 0.18
CA ASP A 55 -7.10 11.61 -1.07
C ASP A 55 -8.37 10.75 -1.23
N ALA A 56 -9.37 11.27 -1.94
CA ALA A 56 -10.70 10.67 -2.02
C ALA A 56 -10.74 9.20 -2.45
N THR A 57 -9.77 8.75 -3.26
CA THR A 57 -9.63 7.34 -3.65
C THR A 57 -9.08 6.51 -2.50
N TRP A 58 -7.92 6.89 -1.96
CA TRP A 58 -7.27 6.15 -0.88
C TRP A 58 -8.05 6.18 0.43
N SER A 59 -8.75 7.26 0.73
CA SER A 59 -9.60 7.33 1.91
C SER A 59 -10.74 6.32 1.87
N LYS A 60 -11.23 5.96 0.67
CA LYS A 60 -12.24 4.91 0.47
C LYS A 60 -11.63 3.51 0.50
N VAL A 61 -10.46 3.35 -0.11
CA VAL A 61 -9.76 2.05 -0.19
C VAL A 61 -9.26 1.60 1.18
N LEU A 62 -8.71 2.54 1.96
CA LEU A 62 -8.16 2.31 3.30
C LEU A 62 -9.25 2.52 4.36
N VAL A 63 -10.48 2.11 4.08
CA VAL A 63 -11.56 2.14 5.08
C VAL A 63 -11.21 1.19 6.21
N GLY A 64 -11.35 1.64 7.45
CA GLY A 64 -10.87 0.93 8.64
C GLY A 64 -9.60 1.53 9.23
N HIS A 65 -8.82 2.29 8.44
CA HIS A 65 -7.70 3.08 8.95
C HIS A 65 -8.13 4.50 9.32
N GLY A 66 -7.59 4.99 10.43
CA GLY A 66 -7.79 6.35 10.92
C GLY A 66 -7.17 7.41 9.98
N GLU A 67 -7.61 8.66 10.08
CA GLU A 67 -7.04 9.75 9.28
C GLU A 67 -5.52 9.91 9.49
N VAL A 68 -5.05 9.72 10.73
CA VAL A 68 -3.63 9.82 11.08
C VAL A 68 -2.82 8.71 10.39
N GLU A 69 -3.29 7.47 10.45
CA GLU A 69 -2.68 6.31 9.78
C GLU A 69 -2.64 6.52 8.27
N ARG A 70 -3.76 6.91 7.66
CA ARG A 70 -3.84 7.18 6.21
C ARG A 70 -2.93 8.32 5.77
N ARG A 71 -2.79 9.38 6.57
CA ARG A 71 -1.86 10.49 6.27
C ARG A 71 -0.40 10.05 6.37
N ALA A 72 -0.10 9.12 7.27
CA ALA A 72 1.24 8.58 7.47
C ALA A 72 1.59 7.50 6.44
N ALA A 73 0.59 6.88 5.81
CA ALA A 73 0.76 5.79 4.86
C ALA A 73 1.72 6.15 3.71
N GLU A 74 2.61 5.21 3.41
CA GLU A 74 3.52 5.29 2.28
C GLU A 74 2.93 4.51 1.11
N ILE A 75 2.62 5.22 0.02
CA ILE A 75 1.99 4.65 -1.16
C ILE A 75 3.01 4.65 -2.30
N TYR A 76 3.45 3.46 -2.69
CA TYR A 76 4.37 3.22 -3.79
C TYR A 76 3.57 2.81 -5.04
N THR A 77 3.87 3.44 -6.18
CA THR A 77 3.40 2.95 -7.48
C THR A 77 4.49 2.07 -8.06
N LEU A 78 4.19 0.79 -8.26
CA LEU A 78 5.13 -0.21 -8.75
C LEU A 78 5.18 -0.16 -10.28
N ASP A 79 6.41 -0.24 -10.81
CA ASP A 79 6.68 -0.36 -12.24
C ASP A 79 6.87 -1.85 -12.56
N VAL A 80 5.77 -2.61 -12.49
CA VAL A 80 5.72 -4.05 -12.82
C VAL A 80 4.88 -4.28 -14.07
#